data_AF-A0A183ETC8-F1
#
_entry.id   AF-A0A183ETC8-F1
#
_cell.length_a   1.000
_cell.length_b   1.000
_cell.length_c   1.000
_cell.angle_alpha   90.00
_cell.angle_beta   90.00
_cell.angle_gamma   90.00
#
_symmetry.space_group_name_H-M   'P 1'
#
loop_
_entity.id
_entity.type
_entity.pdbx_description
1 polymer ?
#
loop_
_entity_poly.entity_id
_entity_poly.type
_entity_poly.pdbx_seq_one_letter_code
_entity_poly.pdbx_strand_id
1 'polypeptide(L)'
;MTMPTTIEVGCAVNNCSVFTLLVCAYKRCQTKGRLRAKVYDPGEACKVDDECTAYPYSTCIPDGLCAIDAYEKRTVDNCLNKD
;
A
#
# COMPACT_ATOMS: atom_id res chain seq x y z
N MET A 1 -9.48 -0.62 -3.28
CA MET A 1 -8.86 -1.79 -3.94
C MET A 1 -7.36 -1.56 -4.00
N THR A 2 -6.66 -1.90 -2.94
CA THR A 2 -5.20 -1.76 -2.83
C THR A 2 -4.61 -3.10 -2.43
N MET A 3 -3.41 -3.40 -2.92
CA MET A 3 -2.67 -4.58 -2.47
C MET A 3 -2.25 -4.37 -1.00
N PRO A 4 -2.09 -5.42 -0.17
CA PRO A 4 -1.71 -5.30 1.23
C PRO A 4 -0.31 -4.69 1.41
N THR A 5 0.51 -4.71 0.36
CA THR A 5 1.83 -4.07 0.33
C THR A 5 1.80 -2.61 -0.14
N THR A 6 0.64 -2.02 -0.41
CA THR A 6 0.55 -0.60 -0.76
C THR A 6 0.47 0.25 0.50
N ILE A 7 1.56 0.95 0.81
CA ILE A 7 1.73 1.81 1.99
C ILE A 7 1.68 3.31 1.68
N GLU A 8 1.69 3.67 0.38
CA GLU A 8 1.67 5.04 -0.09
C GLU A 8 0.69 5.22 -1.25
N VAL A 9 -0.08 6.31 -1.17
CA VAL A 9 -1.03 6.76 -2.19
C VAL A 9 -0.91 8.27 -2.37
N GLY A 10 -0.87 8.71 -3.62
CA GLY A 10 -0.98 10.12 -4.00
C GLY A 10 -2.19 10.31 -4.91
N CYS A 11 -3.04 11.28 -4.61
CA CYS A 11 -4.24 11.55 -5.40
C CYS A 11 -4.24 12.99 -5.93
N ALA A 12 -4.86 13.16 -7.09
CA ALA A 12 -5.11 14.44 -7.72
C ALA A 12 -6.56 14.50 -8.20
N VAL A 13 -7.17 15.67 -8.05
CA VAL A 13 -8.53 15.95 -8.53
C VAL A 13 -8.47 17.09 -9.54
N ASN A 14 -9.25 16.96 -10.60
CA ASN A 14 -9.45 18.03 -11.57
C ASN A 14 -10.94 18.15 -11.91
N ASN A 15 -11.46 19.38 -11.88
CA ASN A 15 -12.83 19.65 -12.30
C ASN A 15 -12.83 19.98 -13.79
N CYS A 16 -13.30 19.03 -14.60
CA CYS A 16 -13.54 19.24 -16.02
C CYS A 16 -14.93 19.86 -16.21
N SER A 17 -15.16 20.48 -17.36
CA SER A 17 -16.40 21.22 -17.66
C SER A 17 -17.69 20.40 -17.55
N VAL A 18 -17.62 19.06 -17.65
CA VAL A 18 -18.80 18.17 -17.60
C VAL A 18 -18.69 17.05 -16.55
N PHE A 19 -17.54 16.93 -15.86
CA PHE A 19 -17.31 15.90 -14.84
C PHE A 19 -16.12 16.26 -13.95
N THR A 20 -16.00 15.61 -12.80
CA THR A 20 -14.79 15.67 -11.97
C THR A 20 -13.96 14.42 -12.17
N LEU A 21 -12.68 14.59 -12.50
CA LEU A 21 -11.70 13.52 -12.60
C LEU A 21 -10.94 13.38 -11.28
N LEU A 22 -11.04 12.24 -10.61
CA LEU A 22 -10.23 11.86 -9.47
C LEU A 22 -9.27 10.73 -9.90
N VAL A 23 -7.97 10.95 -9.75
CA VAL A 23 -6.94 9.94 -10.02
C VAL A 23 -6.12 9.72 -8.76
N CYS A 24 -5.93 8.47 -8.37
CA CYS A 24 -4.99 8.08 -7.32
C CYS A 24 -3.93 7.15 -7.90
N ALA A 25 -2.67 7.50 -7.69
CA ALA A 25 -1.52 6.67 -7.95
C ALA A 25 -1.08 5.99 -6.65
N TYR A 26 -0.72 4.72 -6.75
CA TYR A 26 -0.28 3.91 -5.62
C TYR A 26 1.17 3.52 -5.85
N LYS A 27 2.03 3.74 -4.86
CA LYS A 27 3.42 3.31 -4.97
C LYS A 27 3.46 1.78 -4.92
N ARG A 28 4.20 1.18 -5.84
CA ARG A 28 4.42 -0.27 -5.92
C ARG A 28 5.90 -0.54 -6.13
N CYS A 29 6.52 -1.33 -5.26
CA CYS A 29 7.88 -1.85 -5.49
C CYS A 29 7.93 -3.04 -6.48
N GLN A 30 6.81 -3.46 -7.09
CA GLN A 30 6.81 -4.64 -7.97
C GLN A 30 6.94 -4.30 -9.46
N THR A 31 7.98 -4.87 -10.07
CA THR A 31 8.41 -4.70 -11.47
C THR A 31 7.52 -5.38 -12.51
N LYS A 32 6.75 -6.41 -12.11
CA LYS A 32 6.12 -7.32 -13.08
C LYS A 32 4.61 -7.16 -13.04
N GLY A 33 4.09 -6.54 -14.10
CA GLY A 33 2.67 -6.45 -14.39
C GLY A 33 2.03 -7.84 -14.38
N ARG A 34 1.37 -8.17 -13.28
CA ARG A 34 0.53 -9.36 -13.18
C ARG A 34 -0.91 -8.90 -13.31
N LEU A 35 -1.39 -8.81 -14.55
CA LEU A 35 -2.80 -9.04 -14.82
C LEU A 35 -3.15 -10.37 -14.13
N ARG A 36 -4.05 -10.34 -13.14
CA ARG A 36 -4.43 -11.45 -12.22
C ARG A 36 -3.57 -11.68 -10.97
N ALA A 37 -2.77 -10.71 -10.52
CA ALA A 37 -2.25 -10.79 -9.15
C ALA A 37 -3.40 -10.78 -8.14
N LYS A 38 -3.36 -11.72 -7.20
CA LYS A 38 -4.27 -11.76 -6.06
C LYS A 38 -4.09 -10.45 -5.27
N VAL A 39 -5.20 -9.75 -5.00
CA VAL A 39 -5.15 -8.43 -4.35
C VAL A 39 -4.80 -8.59 -2.88
N TYR A 40 -5.31 -9.62 -2.20
CA TYR A 40 -5.01 -9.96 -0.81
C TYR A 40 -5.28 -11.46 -0.57
N ASP A 41 -4.67 -12.04 0.44
CA ASP A 41 -5.01 -13.38 0.90
C ASP A 41 -6.24 -13.33 1.82
N PRO A 42 -7.29 -14.15 1.60
CA PRO A 42 -8.39 -14.27 2.54
C PRO A 42 -7.87 -14.70 3.91
N GLY A 43 -8.31 -14.01 4.96
CA GLY A 43 -7.89 -14.23 6.33
C GLY A 43 -8.57 -13.23 7.25
N GLU A 44 -8.32 -13.36 8.55
CA GLU A 44 -8.73 -12.35 9.52
C GLU A 44 -7.85 -11.11 9.40
N ALA A 45 -8.42 -9.95 9.73
CA ALA A 45 -7.66 -8.71 9.88
C ALA A 45 -6.68 -8.83 11.06
N CYS A 46 -5.62 -8.02 11.06
CA CYS A 46 -4.65 -8.07 12.15
C CYS A 46 -5.32 -7.70 13.48
N LYS A 47 -4.84 -8.29 14.58
CA LYS A 47 -5.25 -8.00 15.95
C LYS A 47 -4.09 -7.52 16.82
N VAL A 48 -2.87 -7.88 16.44
CA VAL A 48 -1.62 -7.53 17.13
C VAL A 48 -0.54 -7.21 16.10
N ASP A 49 0.48 -6.44 16.53
CA ASP A 49 1.57 -5.97 15.66
C ASP A 49 2.30 -7.11 14.96
N ASP A 50 2.50 -8.23 15.65
CA ASP A 50 3.25 -9.39 15.13
C ASP A 50 2.58 -10.08 13.92
N GLU A 51 1.29 -9.83 13.67
CA GLU A 51 0.59 -10.35 12.50
C GLU A 51 0.90 -9.55 11.22
N CYS A 52 1.49 -8.35 11.37
CA CYS A 52 1.84 -7.47 10.27
C CYS A 52 3.23 -7.79 9.70
N THR A 53 3.28 -8.85 8.89
CA THR A 53 4.55 -9.43 8.38
C THR A 53 5.03 -8.86 7.04
N ALA A 54 4.23 -8.03 6.37
CA ALA A 54 4.57 -7.49 5.05
C ALA A 54 5.77 -6.51 5.08
N TYR A 55 5.93 -5.79 6.19
CA TYR A 55 7.01 -4.83 6.40
C TYR A 55 7.51 -4.93 7.85
N PRO A 56 8.82 -4.79 8.10
CA PRO A 56 9.34 -4.76 9.47
C PRO A 56 8.79 -3.54 10.22
N TYR A 57 8.68 -3.68 11.55
CA TYR A 57 8.20 -2.62 12.44
C TYR A 57 6.79 -2.10 12.12
N SER A 58 5.98 -2.91 11.42
CA SER A 58 4.57 -2.62 11.23
C SER A 58 3.81 -2.78 12.53
N THR A 59 2.79 -1.95 12.72
CA THR A 59 1.85 -2.01 13.83
C THR A 59 0.45 -2.30 13.31
N CYS A 60 -0.34 -3.02 14.10
CA CYS A 60 -1.73 -3.23 13.81
C CYS A 60 -2.56 -2.10 14.41
N ILE A 61 -3.21 -1.30 13.57
CA ILE A 61 -4.09 -0.22 14.04
C ILE A 61 -5.49 -0.76 14.37
N PRO A 62 -6.30 -0.07 15.20
CA PRO A 62 -7.61 -0.56 15.65
C PRO A 62 -8.59 -0.99 14.55
N ASP A 63 -8.41 -0.49 13.32
CA ASP A 63 -9.23 -0.85 12.16
C ASP A 63 -8.82 -2.17 11.49
N GLY A 64 -7.86 -2.91 12.07
CA GLY A 64 -7.35 -4.17 11.54
C GLY A 64 -6.43 -4.00 10.33
N LEU A 65 -5.82 -2.82 10.18
CA LEU A 65 -4.87 -2.51 9.13
C LEU A 65 -3.44 -2.48 9.65
N CYS A 66 -2.51 -2.99 8.85
CA CYS A 66 -1.08 -2.86 9.14
C CYS A 66 -0.57 -1.49 8.69
N ALA A 67 0.01 -0.74 9.62
CA ALA A 67 0.59 0.57 9.37
C ALA A 67 2.08 0.58 9.74
N ILE A 68 2.86 1.28 8.91
CA ILE A 68 4.25 1.63 9.20
C ILE A 68 4.36 3.14 9.42
N ASP A 69 5.32 3.56 10.23
CA ASP A 69 5.57 4.98 10.47
C ASP A 69 6.29 5.65 9.29
N ALA A 70 6.38 6.99 9.31
CA ALA A 70 7.01 7.75 8.22
C ALA A 70 8.54 7.64 8.16
N TYR A 71 9.18 7.17 9.24
CA TYR A 71 10.61 6.92 9.26
C TYR A 71 10.92 5.60 8.54
N GLU A 72 10.23 4.53 8.93
CA GLU A 72 10.36 3.20 8.33
C GLU A 72 9.86 3.14 6.88
N LYS A 73 8.90 3.99 6.49
CA LYS A 73 8.54 4.18 5.06
C LYS A 73 9.76 4.53 4.21
N ARG A 74 10.65 5.41 4.69
CA ARG A 74 11.83 5.87 3.96
C ARG A 74 12.97 4.84 3.94
N THR A 75 12.98 3.89 4.86
CA THR A 75 14.00 2.83 4.93
C THR A 75 13.61 1.62 4.09
N VAL A 76 12.30 1.34 3.97
CA VAL A 76 11.70 0.31 3.11
C VAL A 76 11.71 0.70 1.62
N ASP A 77 12.03 1.97 1.31
CA ASP A 77 12.06 2.58 -0.03
C ASP A 77 13.17 2.07 -0.98
N ASN A 78 13.57 0.81 -0.84
CA ASN A 78 14.49 0.14 -1.75
C ASN A 78 13.81 -0.35 -3.06
N CYS A 79 12.75 0.31 -3.54
CA CYS A 79 12.25 0.05 -4.89
C CYS A 79 13.29 0.41 -6.00
N LEU A 80 14.43 1.03 -5.63
CA LEU A 80 15.51 1.48 -6.52
C LEU A 80 16.62 0.43 -6.76
N ASN A 81 16.71 -0.63 -5.95
CA ASN A 81 17.70 -1.69 -6.17
C ASN A 81 17.07 -2.84 -6.97
N LYS A 82 16.97 -2.64 -8.28
CA LYS A 82 16.80 -3.71 -9.26
C LYS A 82 18.17 -4.02 -9.86
N ASP A 83 18.76 -5.12 -9.40
CA ASP A 83 19.52 -5.95 -10.33
C ASP A 83 18.53 -6.82 -11.11
#